data_AF-A0A6C2TV57-F1
#
_entry.id   AF-A0A6C2TV57-F1
#
_cell.length_a   1.000
_cell.length_b   1.000
_cell.length_c   1.000
_cell.angle_alpha   90.00
_cell.angle_beta   90.00
_cell.angle_gamma   90.00
#
_symmetry.space_group_name_H-M   'P 1'
#
loop_
_entity.id
_entity.type
_entity.pdbx_description
1 polymer ?
#
loop_
_entity_poly.entity_id
_entity_poly.type
_entity_poly.pdbx_seq_one_letter_code
_entity_poly.pdbx_strand_id
1 'polypeptide(L)'
;MKNWIYLISVIVAAGCNASTNEGSVLVLNTHTLSSEDGWEYIDNGTLKIGVDRSRGACIGFFGESQTGRNLLNHFDEGRFIQQSYYGQADGSDWNGKPWVYNPIQGGSWLRVPAKVHEFNKAEDELYAKIEPRHWASGVLCPEMVMQQTITLDGDVAKISFSMKYDGPDQGEPRHQELPAVFIDGALPNFYYTKNGTLTNEAPRILAENGKEGVDGLGLGESTSEWVAYLDDTNWGIGIFTPGTTDFTVYRALGDGTTGEKGSACSYVAPLRTFALTKGLEVEYDVYLTIGTLKEITRRFSALKLNSHLY
;
A
#
# COMPACT_ATOMS: atom_id res chain seq x y z
N MET A 1 -29.80 44.51 -20.97
CA MET A 1 -30.25 45.63 -20.11
C MET A 1 -29.56 45.48 -18.76
N LYS A 2 -28.69 46.45 -18.43
CA LYS A 2 -28.01 46.77 -17.13
C LYS A 2 -27.06 45.69 -16.56
N ASN A 3 -25.73 45.78 -16.73
CA ASN A 3 -24.69 46.65 -16.09
C ASN A 3 -24.74 46.60 -14.56
N TRP A 4 -23.67 46.59 -13.76
CA TRP A 4 -22.20 46.45 -13.79
C TRP A 4 -21.78 46.63 -12.31
N ILE A 5 -20.59 46.20 -11.87
CA ILE A 5 -19.60 47.01 -11.11
C ILE A 5 -18.38 46.15 -10.76
N TYR A 6 -17.22 46.69 -11.15
CA TYR A 6 -15.83 46.29 -10.86
C TYR A 6 -15.33 46.89 -9.52
N LEU A 7 -14.21 46.36 -8.97
CA LEU A 7 -13.05 47.07 -8.36
C LEU A 7 -12.20 46.01 -7.62
N ILE A 8 -10.97 45.61 -8.01
CA ILE A 8 -9.66 46.30 -8.17
C ILE A 8 -9.20 47.10 -6.93
N SER A 9 -8.27 46.45 -6.20
CA SER A 9 -7.03 46.90 -5.55
C SER A 9 -6.97 48.20 -4.74
N VAL A 10 -6.53 48.10 -3.48
CA VAL A 10 -5.76 49.16 -2.80
C VAL A 10 -4.54 48.55 -2.10
N ILE A 11 -3.37 49.00 -2.55
CA ILE A 11 -2.08 48.93 -1.85
C ILE A 11 -2.09 50.03 -0.79
N VAL A 12 -1.69 49.71 0.45
CA VAL A 12 -1.25 50.71 1.43
C VAL A 12 0.20 50.43 1.78
N ALA A 13 1.07 51.34 1.36
CA ALA A 13 2.40 51.50 1.93
C ALA A 13 2.29 52.22 3.29
N ALA A 14 3.02 51.75 4.29
CA ALA A 14 3.32 52.50 5.51
C ALA A 14 4.84 52.46 5.72
N GLY A 15 5.40 53.65 5.90
CA GLY A 15 6.83 53.94 5.85
C GLY A 15 7.62 53.60 7.10
N CYS A 16 8.93 53.78 6.94
CA CYS A 16 9.96 53.71 7.96
C CYS A 16 9.63 54.55 9.20
N ASN A 17 9.82 53.96 10.37
CA ASN A 17 10.28 54.67 11.55
C ASN A 17 11.34 53.83 12.24
N ALA A 18 12.53 54.41 12.41
CA ALA A 18 13.62 53.82 13.16
C ALA A 18 13.43 54.16 14.65
N SER A 19 13.41 53.14 15.51
CA SER A 19 13.77 53.27 16.91
C SER A 19 14.28 51.93 17.45
N THR A 20 15.46 51.99 18.05
CA THR A 20 16.23 50.94 18.71
C THR A 20 15.51 50.30 19.91
N ASN A 21 15.44 48.97 19.98
CA ASN A 21 16.08 48.10 21.00
C ASN A 21 15.46 46.70 21.03
N GLU A 22 16.32 45.72 21.35
CA GLU A 22 16.04 44.43 21.99
C GLU A 22 15.36 43.30 21.17
N GLY A 23 16.24 42.43 20.64
CA GLY A 23 16.17 40.96 20.75
C GLY A 23 14.80 40.29 20.67
N SER A 24 14.32 40.02 19.46
CA SER A 24 13.30 39.01 19.21
C SER A 24 13.82 38.01 18.18
N VAL A 25 14.06 36.79 18.64
CA VAL A 25 14.38 35.62 17.81
C VAL A 25 13.22 35.43 16.83
N LEU A 26 13.52 35.53 15.53
CA LEU A 26 12.61 35.11 14.46
C LEU A 26 12.49 33.58 14.52
N VAL A 27 11.48 33.10 15.24
CA VAL A 27 11.00 31.72 15.07
C VAL A 27 10.29 31.69 13.72
N LEU A 28 10.98 31.17 12.71
CA LEU A 28 10.34 30.78 11.45
C LEU A 28 9.42 29.61 11.78
N ASN A 29 8.15 29.91 12.04
CA ASN A 29 7.09 28.91 11.95
C ASN A 29 7.03 28.48 10.49
N THR A 30 7.69 27.38 10.16
CA THR A 30 7.37 26.60 8.98
C THR A 30 5.97 26.05 9.21
N HIS A 31 4.95 26.80 8.81
CA HIS A 31 3.63 26.25 8.58
C HIS A 31 3.78 25.22 7.46
N THR A 32 4.01 23.97 7.82
CA THR A 32 3.71 22.83 6.97
C THR A 32 2.24 22.94 6.62
N LEU A 33 1.97 23.28 5.37
CA LEU A 33 0.65 23.14 4.76
C LEU A 33 0.23 21.68 4.99
N SER A 34 -0.71 21.45 5.91
CA SER A 34 -1.35 20.15 6.03
C SER A 34 -2.08 19.90 4.71
N SER A 35 -1.65 18.89 3.97
CA SER A 35 -2.36 18.41 2.78
C SER A 35 -3.79 18.03 3.21
N GLU A 36 -4.80 18.63 2.58
CA GLU A 36 -6.23 18.47 2.93
C GLU A 36 -6.75 17.02 2.72
N ASP A 37 -5.91 16.13 2.20
CA ASP A 37 -6.20 14.82 1.68
C ASP A 37 -5.46 13.67 2.40
N GLY A 38 -4.75 13.95 3.50
CA GLY A 38 -4.15 12.92 4.38
C GLY A 38 -2.94 12.20 3.81
N TRP A 39 -2.55 12.51 2.56
CA TRP A 39 -1.42 11.90 1.89
C TRP A 39 -0.08 12.48 2.33
N GLU A 40 0.89 11.60 2.54
CA GLU A 40 2.28 11.91 2.78
C GLU A 40 3.17 11.12 1.82
N TYR A 41 4.25 11.76 1.36
CA TYR A 41 5.18 11.18 0.39
C TYR A 41 6.63 11.32 0.84
N ILE A 42 7.45 10.35 0.43
CA ILE A 42 8.90 10.48 0.31
C ILE A 42 9.28 10.28 -1.17
N ASP A 43 10.33 10.97 -1.60
CA ASP A 43 10.75 11.05 -3.00
C ASP A 43 12.27 11.25 -3.04
N ASN A 44 12.99 10.36 -3.72
CA ASN A 44 14.45 10.43 -3.82
C ASN A 44 14.95 10.95 -5.19
N GLY A 45 14.05 11.53 -6.00
CA GLY A 45 14.32 12.01 -7.36
C GLY A 45 14.26 10.92 -8.44
N THR A 46 14.18 9.65 -8.05
CA THR A 46 14.01 8.50 -8.94
C THR A 46 12.64 7.86 -8.73
N LEU A 47 12.33 7.52 -7.49
CA LEU A 47 11.05 6.94 -7.06
C LEU A 47 10.34 7.88 -6.10
N LYS A 48 9.01 7.79 -6.12
CA LYS A 48 8.13 8.42 -5.16
C LYS A 48 7.14 7.40 -4.63
N ILE A 49 7.00 7.34 -3.31
CA ILE A 49 6.04 6.48 -2.62
C ILE A 49 5.19 7.32 -1.67
N GLY A 50 3.91 7.00 -1.59
CA GLY A 50 2.95 7.77 -0.79
C GLY A 50 2.02 6.88 0.03
N VAL A 51 1.74 7.37 1.24
CA VAL A 51 0.85 6.74 2.22
C VAL A 51 -0.34 7.65 2.53
N ASP A 52 -1.50 7.07 2.75
CA ASP A 52 -2.69 7.79 3.17
C ASP A 52 -2.92 7.66 4.68
N ARG A 53 -2.61 8.71 5.44
CA ARG A 53 -2.76 8.75 6.90
C ARG A 53 -4.21 8.64 7.36
N SER A 54 -5.16 9.05 6.52
CA SER A 54 -6.58 8.93 6.84
C SER A 54 -7.08 7.49 6.76
N ARG A 55 -6.34 6.60 6.08
CA ARG A 55 -6.66 5.19 5.84
C ARG A 55 -5.50 4.28 6.26
N GLY A 56 -5.18 4.30 7.55
CA GLY A 56 -4.20 3.38 8.14
C GLY A 56 -2.76 3.57 7.68
N ALA A 57 -2.42 4.75 7.17
CA ALA A 57 -1.14 5.01 6.49
C ALA A 57 -0.87 4.00 5.36
N CYS A 58 -1.90 3.41 4.75
CA CYS A 58 -1.70 2.44 3.69
C CYS A 58 -0.99 3.05 2.49
N ILE A 59 -0.12 2.28 1.85
CA ILE A 59 0.63 2.72 0.67
C ILE A 59 -0.32 2.61 -0.52
N GLY A 60 -0.67 3.74 -1.12
CA GLY A 60 -1.53 3.79 -2.30
C GLY A 60 -1.00 4.67 -3.42
N PHE A 61 0.25 5.12 -3.30
CA PHE A 61 1.01 5.71 -4.39
C PHE A 61 2.38 5.07 -4.51
N PHE A 62 2.73 4.59 -5.71
CA PHE A 62 4.11 4.24 -6.06
C PHE A 62 4.33 4.54 -7.55
N GLY A 63 5.33 5.36 -7.85
CA GLY A 63 5.59 5.86 -9.20
C GLY A 63 7.02 6.38 -9.37
N GLU A 64 7.43 6.58 -10.62
CA GLU A 64 8.67 7.31 -10.91
C GLU A 64 8.49 8.78 -10.53
N SER A 65 9.50 9.36 -9.88
CA SER A 65 9.47 10.77 -9.43
C SER A 65 9.22 11.73 -10.58
N GLN A 66 9.84 11.47 -11.74
CA GLN A 66 9.79 12.36 -12.90
C GLN A 66 8.42 12.36 -13.62
N THR A 67 7.74 11.22 -13.67
CA THR A 67 6.47 11.10 -14.41
C THR A 67 5.26 11.32 -13.49
N GLY A 68 5.40 10.99 -12.20
CA GLY A 68 4.31 11.05 -11.24
C GLY A 68 3.17 10.04 -11.51
N ARG A 69 3.35 9.11 -12.45
CA ARG A 69 2.35 8.06 -12.74
C ARG A 69 2.26 7.11 -11.55
N ASN A 70 1.09 7.03 -10.93
CA ASN A 70 0.81 6.03 -9.91
C ASN A 70 0.56 4.66 -10.55
N LEU A 71 1.20 3.61 -10.05
CA LEU A 71 1.00 2.23 -10.49
C LEU A 71 0.12 1.41 -9.54
N LEU A 72 -0.33 2.00 -8.44
CA LEU A 72 -1.18 1.35 -7.44
C LEU A 72 -2.64 1.74 -7.59
N ASN A 73 -3.53 0.88 -7.09
CA ASN A 73 -4.94 1.15 -6.96
C ASN A 73 -5.32 1.39 -5.50
N HIS A 74 -6.14 2.42 -5.23
CA HIS A 74 -6.66 2.77 -3.91
C HIS A 74 -8.15 3.14 -3.91
N PHE A 75 -8.94 2.44 -4.71
CA PHE A 75 -10.37 2.73 -4.90
C PHE A 75 -11.20 2.71 -3.60
N ASP A 76 -10.86 1.82 -2.66
CA ASP A 76 -11.57 1.63 -1.38
C ASP A 76 -10.58 1.20 -0.28
N GLU A 77 -11.06 1.05 0.97
CA GLU A 77 -10.27 0.69 2.15
C GLU A 77 -9.59 -0.69 2.07
N GLY A 78 -10.08 -1.56 1.19
CA GLY A 78 -9.53 -2.89 0.92
C GLY A 78 -8.40 -2.88 -0.12
N ARG A 79 -8.21 -1.78 -0.87
CA ARG A 79 -7.27 -1.74 -2.00
C ARG A 79 -6.09 -0.83 -1.72
N PHE A 80 -4.95 -1.40 -1.39
CA PHE A 80 -3.68 -0.71 -1.15
C PHE A 80 -2.52 -1.71 -1.25
N ILE A 81 -1.29 -1.26 -0.99
CA ILE A 81 -0.30 -2.14 -0.37
C ILE A 81 -0.52 -2.06 1.15
N GLN A 82 -1.00 -3.16 1.75
CA GLN A 82 -1.45 -3.16 3.14
C GLN A 82 -1.42 -4.53 3.84
N GLN A 83 -1.25 -4.50 5.17
CA GLN A 83 -1.29 -5.69 6.00
C GLN A 83 -2.72 -6.21 6.19
N SER A 84 -2.88 -7.53 6.13
CA SER A 84 -4.15 -8.25 6.22
C SER A 84 -3.90 -9.66 6.77
N TYR A 85 -4.59 -9.99 7.87
CA TYR A 85 -4.43 -11.28 8.53
C TYR A 85 -5.77 -11.97 8.75
N TYR A 86 -5.75 -13.30 8.84
CA TYR A 86 -6.93 -14.15 8.91
C TYR A 86 -6.87 -15.09 10.10
N GLY A 87 -7.98 -15.19 10.81
CA GLY A 87 -8.20 -16.08 11.94
C GLY A 87 -9.35 -17.05 11.72
N GLN A 88 -9.90 -17.57 12.82
CA GLN A 88 -11.05 -18.48 12.80
C GLN A 88 -12.36 -17.76 12.46
N ALA A 89 -13.39 -18.54 12.17
CA ALA A 89 -14.75 -18.02 12.08
C ALA A 89 -15.16 -17.40 13.42
N ASP A 90 -15.66 -16.17 13.37
CA ASP A 90 -16.06 -15.38 14.54
C ASP A 90 -17.55 -15.00 14.51
N GLY A 91 -18.28 -15.51 13.52
CA GLY A 91 -19.70 -15.21 13.30
C GLY A 91 -19.95 -13.87 12.63
N SER A 92 -18.90 -13.18 12.17
CA SER A 92 -19.06 -11.96 11.37
C SER A 92 -19.67 -12.24 10.00
N ASP A 93 -20.29 -11.22 9.40
CA ASP A 93 -20.94 -11.28 8.11
C ASP A 93 -20.37 -10.19 7.19
N TRP A 94 -19.87 -10.62 6.03
CA TRP A 94 -19.48 -9.73 4.95
C TRP A 94 -20.54 -9.78 3.85
N ASN A 95 -21.44 -8.80 3.89
CA ASN A 95 -22.46 -8.59 2.86
C ASN A 95 -23.32 -9.84 2.58
N GLY A 96 -23.85 -10.46 3.65
CA GLY A 96 -24.67 -11.66 3.61
C GLY A 96 -23.90 -12.97 3.48
N LYS A 97 -22.56 -12.93 3.55
CA LYS A 97 -21.69 -14.10 3.54
C LYS A 97 -20.97 -14.24 4.88
N PRO A 98 -21.01 -15.43 5.52
CA PRO A 98 -20.21 -15.69 6.71
C PRO A 98 -18.73 -15.36 6.47
N TRP A 99 -18.11 -14.69 7.45
CA TRP A 99 -16.71 -14.28 7.39
C TRP A 99 -15.91 -14.81 8.59
N VAL A 100 -14.61 -14.53 8.55
CA VAL A 100 -13.65 -14.91 9.59
C VAL A 100 -13.05 -13.68 10.24
N TYR A 101 -12.40 -13.87 11.39
CA TYR A 101 -11.58 -12.83 11.99
C TYR A 101 -10.57 -12.30 10.97
N ASN A 102 -10.66 -11.01 10.63
CA ASN A 102 -9.83 -10.43 9.57
C ASN A 102 -9.49 -8.94 9.82
N PRO A 103 -8.46 -8.64 10.63
CA PRO A 103 -7.93 -7.29 10.81
C PRO A 103 -7.17 -6.81 9.58
N ILE A 104 -7.53 -5.62 9.09
CA ILE A 104 -6.98 -4.96 7.91
C ILE A 104 -6.39 -3.59 8.29
N GLN A 105 -5.24 -3.24 7.72
CA GLN A 105 -4.56 -1.98 7.98
C GLN A 105 -5.34 -0.76 7.47
N GLY A 106 -5.98 -0.81 6.31
CA GLY A 106 -6.65 0.34 5.71
C GLY A 106 -8.00 0.68 6.34
N GLY A 107 -8.74 -0.33 6.79
CA GLY A 107 -10.06 -0.15 7.36
C GLY A 107 -10.99 -1.34 7.16
N SER A 108 -12.23 -1.07 6.76
CA SER A 108 -13.30 -2.07 6.64
C SER A 108 -14.12 -1.84 5.38
N TRP A 109 -14.86 -2.86 4.95
CA TRP A 109 -15.72 -2.76 3.76
C TRP A 109 -16.82 -1.71 3.91
N LEU A 110 -17.12 -1.33 5.16
CA LEU A 110 -18.06 -0.25 5.54
C LEU A 110 -17.48 1.16 5.35
N ARG A 111 -16.28 1.29 4.77
CA ARG A 111 -15.55 2.55 4.59
C ARG A 111 -15.22 3.27 5.88
N VAL A 112 -14.96 2.49 6.92
CA VAL A 112 -14.47 3.02 8.20
C VAL A 112 -12.97 2.74 8.28
N PRO A 113 -12.10 3.76 8.35
CA PRO A 113 -10.65 3.56 8.33
C PRO A 113 -10.13 2.96 9.63
N ALA A 114 -8.96 2.32 9.58
CA ALA A 114 -8.22 1.92 10.77
C ALA A 114 -7.70 3.14 11.56
N LYS A 115 -7.12 2.91 12.73
CA LYS A 115 -6.61 3.99 13.59
C LYS A 115 -5.09 4.07 13.52
N VAL A 116 -4.58 5.22 13.06
CA VAL A 116 -3.15 5.54 13.14
C VAL A 116 -2.85 6.13 14.51
N HIS A 117 -2.00 5.46 15.30
CA HIS A 117 -1.58 5.90 16.63
C HIS A 117 -0.35 6.78 16.59
N GLU A 118 0.59 6.44 15.71
CA GLU A 118 1.85 7.15 15.55
C GLU A 118 2.18 7.26 14.07
N PHE A 119 2.72 8.40 13.68
CA PHE A 119 3.19 8.65 12.34
C PHE A 119 4.39 9.60 12.41
N ASN A 120 5.50 9.16 11.84
CA ASN A 120 6.73 9.96 11.74
C ASN A 120 7.16 10.01 10.28
N LYS A 121 7.66 11.17 9.86
CA LYS A 121 8.21 11.40 8.53
C LYS A 121 9.54 12.13 8.66
N ALA A 122 10.59 11.54 8.10
CA ALA A 122 11.86 12.17 7.86
C ALA A 122 11.99 12.51 6.35
N GLU A 123 13.17 12.92 5.91
CA GLU A 123 13.43 13.24 4.49
C GLU A 123 13.34 11.98 3.61
N ASP A 124 13.88 10.86 4.11
CA ASP A 124 14.09 9.60 3.41
C ASP A 124 13.31 8.41 4.03
N GLU A 125 12.54 8.66 5.09
CA GLU A 125 11.82 7.62 5.83
C GLU A 125 10.38 8.02 6.19
N LEU A 126 9.47 7.06 6.08
CA LEU A 126 8.13 7.13 6.68
C LEU A 126 7.96 5.99 7.68
N TYR A 127 7.40 6.28 8.84
CA TYR A 127 7.03 5.30 9.84
C TYR A 127 5.57 5.50 10.27
N ALA A 128 4.85 4.39 10.48
CA ALA A 128 3.52 4.43 11.06
C ALA A 128 3.28 3.25 12.01
N LYS A 129 2.46 3.50 13.05
CA LYS A 129 1.91 2.50 13.97
C LYS A 129 0.39 2.56 13.94
N ILE A 130 -0.24 1.41 13.69
CA ILE A 130 -1.65 1.29 13.34
C ILE A 130 -2.31 0.24 14.23
N GLU A 131 -3.51 0.55 14.69
CA GLU A 131 -4.49 -0.41 15.20
C GLU A 131 -5.47 -0.73 14.07
N PRO A 132 -5.45 -1.97 13.54
CA PRO A 132 -6.24 -2.35 12.40
C PRO A 132 -7.73 -2.42 12.74
N ARG A 133 -8.55 -2.53 11.69
CA ARG A 133 -9.98 -2.72 11.82
C ARG A 133 -10.38 -4.05 11.21
N HIS A 134 -11.32 -4.73 11.86
CA HIS A 134 -11.93 -5.93 11.33
C HIS A 134 -12.68 -5.63 10.04
N TRP A 135 -12.36 -6.36 8.96
CA TRP A 135 -12.90 -6.11 7.62
C TRP A 135 -14.43 -6.11 7.59
N ALA A 136 -15.06 -7.19 8.08
CA ALA A 136 -16.50 -7.39 7.99
C ALA A 136 -17.31 -6.53 8.98
N SER A 137 -16.98 -6.59 10.28
CA SER A 137 -17.73 -5.90 11.33
C SER A 137 -17.41 -4.41 11.46
N GLY A 138 -16.25 -3.96 10.95
CA GLY A 138 -15.79 -2.59 11.12
C GLY A 138 -15.36 -2.26 12.56
N VAL A 139 -15.20 -3.25 13.44
CA VAL A 139 -14.74 -3.02 14.83
C VAL A 139 -13.21 -2.92 14.84
N LEU A 140 -12.64 -2.03 15.67
CA LEU A 140 -11.18 -1.98 15.85
C LEU A 140 -10.68 -3.25 16.54
N CYS A 141 -9.47 -3.68 16.21
CA CYS A 141 -8.81 -4.85 16.79
C CYS A 141 -7.63 -4.40 17.67
N PRO A 142 -7.88 -3.88 18.89
CA PRO A 142 -6.84 -3.33 19.77
C PRO A 142 -5.79 -4.35 20.22
N GLU A 143 -6.10 -5.64 20.11
CA GLU A 143 -5.19 -6.76 20.36
C GLU A 143 -4.10 -6.92 19.29
N MET A 144 -4.22 -6.22 18.16
CA MET A 144 -3.24 -6.24 17.08
C MET A 144 -2.63 -4.85 16.88
N VAL A 145 -1.32 -4.81 16.74
CA VAL A 145 -0.56 -3.61 16.38
C VAL A 145 0.20 -3.91 15.10
N MET A 146 -0.01 -3.07 14.10
CA MET A 146 0.69 -3.10 12.82
C MET A 146 1.64 -1.92 12.74
N GLN A 147 2.86 -2.13 12.27
CA GLN A 147 3.83 -1.08 12.01
C GLN A 147 4.39 -1.24 10.60
N GLN A 148 4.79 -0.12 10.01
CA GLN A 148 5.55 -0.10 8.77
C GLN A 148 6.61 0.99 8.82
N THR A 149 7.76 0.71 8.22
CA THR A 149 8.79 1.70 7.88
C THR A 149 9.08 1.62 6.40
N ILE A 150 9.17 2.77 5.73
CA ILE A 150 9.39 2.87 4.28
C ILE A 150 10.62 3.73 4.05
N THR A 151 11.54 3.23 3.23
CA THR A 151 12.74 3.96 2.77
C THR A 151 12.91 3.81 1.26
N LEU A 152 13.64 4.74 0.65
CA LEU A 152 13.98 4.72 -0.78
C LEU A 152 15.50 4.66 -0.98
N ASP A 153 15.98 3.63 -1.67
CA ASP A 153 17.39 3.47 -2.04
C ASP A 153 17.51 3.31 -3.57
N GLY A 154 17.93 4.39 -4.23
CA GLY A 154 18.03 4.46 -5.68
C GLY A 154 16.72 4.07 -6.37
N ASP A 155 16.75 2.96 -7.11
CA ASP A 155 15.62 2.43 -7.88
C ASP A 155 14.73 1.45 -7.08
N VAL A 156 14.91 1.34 -5.77
CA VAL A 156 14.20 0.37 -4.92
C VAL A 156 13.58 1.08 -3.73
N ALA A 157 12.30 0.81 -3.49
CA ALA A 157 11.66 1.11 -2.21
C ALA A 157 11.74 -0.12 -1.31
N LYS A 158 12.16 0.04 -0.07
CA LYS A 158 12.11 -0.98 0.96
C LYS A 158 10.99 -0.63 1.94
N ILE A 159 10.14 -1.61 2.23
CA ILE A 159 9.08 -1.51 3.22
C ILE A 159 9.31 -2.61 4.25
N SER A 160 9.56 -2.24 5.49
CA SER A 160 9.65 -3.17 6.61
C SER A 160 8.33 -3.15 7.36
N PHE A 161 7.61 -4.27 7.31
CA PHE A 161 6.38 -4.46 8.07
C PHE A 161 6.67 -5.23 9.35
N SER A 162 5.99 -4.83 10.43
CA SER A 162 5.85 -5.68 11.61
C SER A 162 4.42 -5.73 12.09
N MET A 163 4.05 -6.87 12.68
CA MET A 163 2.76 -7.07 13.31
C MET A 163 2.98 -7.80 14.63
N LYS A 164 2.35 -7.28 15.69
CA LYS A 164 2.25 -7.92 16.99
C LYS A 164 0.79 -8.23 17.29
N TYR A 165 0.53 -9.45 17.73
CA TYR A 165 -0.79 -9.91 18.13
C TYR A 165 -0.78 -10.44 19.57
N ASP A 166 -1.64 -9.89 20.43
CA ASP A 166 -1.79 -10.29 21.84
C ASP A 166 -3.24 -10.72 22.17
N GLY A 167 -4.02 -11.03 21.14
CA GLY A 167 -5.40 -11.48 21.27
C GLY A 167 -5.55 -12.96 21.61
N PRO A 168 -6.80 -13.46 21.69
CA PRO A 168 -7.09 -14.88 21.84
C PRO A 168 -6.58 -15.70 20.65
N ASP A 169 -6.30 -16.99 20.87
CA ASP A 169 -5.91 -17.87 19.77
C ASP A 169 -7.01 -17.96 18.70
N GLN A 170 -6.61 -17.77 17.44
CA GLN A 170 -7.51 -17.75 16.28
C GLN A 170 -7.56 -19.08 15.52
N GLY A 171 -7.31 -20.19 16.23
CA GLY A 171 -7.39 -21.55 15.69
C GLY A 171 -6.22 -21.94 14.80
N GLU A 172 -6.49 -22.84 13.85
CA GLU A 172 -5.48 -23.47 12.99
C GLU A 172 -4.74 -22.48 12.06
N PRO A 173 -3.50 -22.79 11.65
CA PRO A 173 -2.75 -22.00 10.69
C PRO A 173 -3.51 -21.77 9.37
N ARG A 174 -3.37 -20.55 8.83
CA ARG A 174 -4.00 -20.10 7.58
C ARG A 174 -2.99 -19.34 6.73
N HIS A 175 -3.27 -19.22 5.44
CA HIS A 175 -2.55 -18.28 4.59
C HIS A 175 -2.81 -16.85 5.08
N GLN A 176 -1.72 -16.12 5.28
CA GLN A 176 -1.67 -14.72 5.68
C GLN A 176 -1.07 -13.92 4.53
N GLU A 177 -1.51 -12.67 4.35
CA GLU A 177 -1.05 -11.82 3.24
C GLU A 177 0.14 -10.95 3.69
N LEU A 178 1.26 -11.01 2.95
CA LEU A 178 2.51 -10.33 3.31
C LEU A 178 3.08 -9.49 2.14
N PRO A 179 2.47 -8.35 1.77
CA PRO A 179 1.16 -7.84 2.14
C PRO A 179 0.15 -8.10 1.01
N ALA A 180 -1.08 -7.65 1.18
CA ALA A 180 -1.97 -7.44 0.03
C ALA A 180 -1.41 -6.31 -0.84
N VAL A 181 -1.35 -6.50 -2.16
CA VAL A 181 -0.87 -5.50 -3.13
C VAL A 181 -1.93 -5.32 -4.21
N PHE A 182 -2.48 -4.10 -4.29
CA PHE A 182 -3.40 -3.69 -5.34
C PHE A 182 -2.73 -2.78 -6.36
N ILE A 183 -2.76 -3.21 -7.61
CA ILE A 183 -2.08 -2.59 -8.74
C ILE A 183 -3.13 -2.02 -9.69
N ASP A 184 -2.78 -0.91 -10.35
CA ASP A 184 -3.57 -0.36 -11.45
C ASP A 184 -3.91 -1.45 -12.49
N GLY A 185 -5.20 -1.56 -12.85
CA GLY A 185 -5.68 -2.46 -13.89
C GLY A 185 -5.10 -2.20 -15.30
N ALA A 186 -4.41 -1.07 -15.51
CA ALA A 186 -3.71 -0.74 -16.75
C ALA A 186 -2.40 -1.54 -16.97
N LEU A 187 -1.97 -2.38 -16.02
CA LEU A 187 -0.82 -3.27 -16.15
C LEU A 187 -1.29 -4.73 -16.35
N PRO A 188 -1.61 -5.15 -17.61
CA PRO A 188 -2.29 -6.41 -17.87
C PRO A 188 -1.42 -7.65 -17.67
N ASN A 189 -0.10 -7.55 -17.83
CA ASN A 189 0.79 -8.71 -17.92
C ASN A 189 1.36 -9.09 -16.56
N PHE A 190 1.22 -10.36 -16.14
CA PHE A 190 1.69 -10.85 -14.85
C PHE A 190 2.84 -11.84 -15.03
N TYR A 191 4.01 -11.50 -14.48
CA TYR A 191 5.23 -12.28 -14.60
C TYR A 191 5.70 -12.80 -13.25
N TYR A 192 6.18 -14.04 -13.25
CA TYR A 192 6.83 -14.67 -12.09
C TYR A 192 7.69 -15.85 -12.55
N THR A 193 8.46 -16.43 -11.64
CA THR A 193 9.28 -17.61 -11.96
C THR A 193 8.60 -18.89 -11.47
N LYS A 194 8.07 -19.69 -12.39
CA LYS A 194 7.46 -20.99 -12.09
C LYS A 194 8.48 -22.09 -12.30
N ASN A 195 8.87 -22.82 -11.25
CA ASN A 195 9.86 -23.91 -11.34
C ASN A 195 11.16 -23.48 -12.05
N GLY A 196 11.71 -22.31 -11.70
CA GLY A 196 12.93 -21.77 -12.32
C GLY A 196 12.74 -21.18 -13.72
N THR A 197 11.53 -21.21 -14.29
CA THR A 197 11.22 -20.67 -15.63
C THR A 197 10.41 -19.39 -15.51
N LEU A 198 10.91 -18.30 -16.11
CA LEU A 198 10.16 -17.05 -16.23
C LEU A 198 8.88 -17.28 -17.05
N THR A 199 7.74 -16.97 -16.45
CA THR A 199 6.41 -17.26 -16.99
C THR A 199 5.59 -15.98 -17.03
N ASN A 200 4.82 -15.78 -18.11
CA ASN A 200 3.72 -14.81 -18.18
C ASN A 200 2.41 -15.61 -18.13
N GLU A 201 1.68 -15.54 -17.02
CA GLU A 201 0.42 -16.27 -16.84
C GLU A 201 -0.66 -15.28 -16.40
N ALA A 202 -1.74 -15.16 -17.18
CA ALA A 202 -2.79 -14.22 -16.85
C ALA A 202 -3.46 -14.59 -15.50
N PRO A 203 -3.65 -13.63 -14.58
CA PRO A 203 -4.41 -13.85 -13.37
C PRO A 203 -5.85 -14.30 -13.67
N ARG A 204 -6.44 -15.05 -12.74
CA ARG A 204 -7.87 -15.38 -12.79
C ARG A 204 -8.71 -14.11 -12.69
N ILE A 205 -9.79 -14.05 -13.48
CA ILE A 205 -10.78 -12.98 -13.39
C ILE A 205 -11.80 -13.35 -12.32
N LEU A 206 -11.99 -12.51 -11.31
CA LEU A 206 -13.01 -12.73 -10.28
C LEU A 206 -14.41 -12.54 -10.84
N ALA A 207 -15.32 -13.42 -10.46
CA ALA A 207 -16.75 -13.21 -10.65
C ALA A 207 -17.25 -12.12 -9.69
N GLU A 208 -17.69 -10.98 -10.23
CA GLU A 208 -18.15 -9.83 -9.45
C GLU A 208 -19.39 -9.19 -10.09
N ASN A 209 -20.39 -8.83 -9.30
CA ASN A 209 -21.58 -8.08 -9.74
C ASN A 209 -22.28 -8.65 -10.99
N GLY A 210 -22.32 -9.98 -11.13
CA GLY A 210 -22.92 -10.67 -12.27
C GLY A 210 -22.04 -10.70 -13.53
N LYS A 211 -20.78 -10.29 -13.45
CA LYS A 211 -19.80 -10.47 -14.52
C LYS A 211 -19.25 -11.90 -14.54
N GLU A 212 -18.96 -12.39 -15.75
CA GLU A 212 -18.28 -13.68 -15.92
C GLU A 212 -16.90 -13.66 -15.28
N GLY A 213 -16.59 -14.74 -14.57
CA GLY A 213 -15.34 -14.93 -13.85
C GLY A 213 -15.39 -16.26 -13.10
N VAL A 214 -14.40 -16.51 -12.24
CA VAL A 214 -14.37 -17.69 -11.37
C VAL A 214 -14.53 -17.28 -9.92
N ASP A 215 -15.16 -18.16 -9.15
CA ASP A 215 -15.18 -18.06 -7.69
C ASP A 215 -13.81 -18.45 -7.12
N GLY A 216 -13.35 -17.68 -6.14
CA GLY A 216 -12.11 -17.94 -5.42
C GLY A 216 -10.86 -17.39 -6.10
N LEU A 217 -9.83 -17.24 -5.29
CA LEU A 217 -8.57 -16.62 -5.70
C LEU A 217 -7.69 -17.63 -6.48
N GLY A 218 -6.80 -17.13 -7.33
CA GLY A 218 -5.72 -17.94 -7.88
C GLY A 218 -4.67 -18.21 -6.80
N LEU A 219 -4.02 -19.37 -6.85
CA LEU A 219 -2.83 -19.70 -6.06
C LEU A 219 -1.69 -20.05 -7.00
N GLY A 220 -0.48 -19.66 -6.64
CA GLY A 220 0.73 -19.97 -7.38
C GLY A 220 1.97 -19.89 -6.51
N GLU A 221 3.10 -20.31 -7.08
CA GLU A 221 4.40 -20.30 -6.42
C GLU A 221 5.42 -19.64 -7.35
N SER A 222 6.16 -18.65 -6.81
CA SER A 222 7.29 -18.02 -7.48
C SER A 222 8.59 -18.48 -6.84
N THR A 223 9.37 -19.31 -7.55
CA THR A 223 10.68 -19.78 -7.05
C THR A 223 11.69 -18.65 -6.88
N SER A 224 11.42 -17.49 -7.48
CA SER A 224 12.22 -16.27 -7.30
C SER A 224 11.71 -15.36 -6.18
N GLU A 225 10.61 -15.71 -5.51
CA GLU A 225 9.96 -14.93 -4.42
C GLU A 225 9.49 -13.52 -4.83
N TRP A 226 9.56 -13.22 -6.13
CA TRP A 226 9.09 -11.98 -6.72
C TRP A 226 8.08 -12.23 -7.82
N VAL A 227 7.21 -11.25 -8.03
CA VAL A 227 6.24 -11.17 -9.12
C VAL A 227 6.30 -9.78 -9.74
N ALA A 228 5.78 -9.60 -10.96
CA ALA A 228 5.72 -8.31 -11.61
C ALA A 228 4.42 -8.13 -12.42
N TYR A 229 3.93 -6.89 -12.45
CA TYR A 229 2.84 -6.46 -13.30
C TYR A 229 3.35 -5.41 -14.29
N LEU A 230 3.20 -5.68 -15.59
CA LEU A 230 3.77 -4.86 -16.67
C LEU A 230 2.72 -4.47 -17.70
N ASP A 231 2.97 -3.34 -18.36
CA ASP A 231 2.28 -2.95 -19.59
C ASP A 231 2.83 -3.68 -20.82
N ASP A 232 2.23 -3.41 -21.98
CA ASP A 232 2.58 -4.05 -23.26
C ASP A 232 3.95 -3.59 -23.80
N THR A 233 4.55 -2.56 -23.19
CA THR A 233 5.92 -2.11 -23.48
C THR A 233 6.95 -2.79 -22.56
N ASN A 234 6.52 -3.77 -21.77
CA ASN A 234 7.35 -4.53 -20.83
C ASN A 234 7.88 -3.69 -19.67
N TRP A 235 7.17 -2.61 -19.30
CA TRP A 235 7.49 -1.71 -18.20
C TRP A 235 6.39 -1.76 -17.13
N GLY A 236 6.76 -1.65 -15.85
CA GLY A 236 5.80 -1.64 -14.76
C GLY A 236 6.43 -1.86 -13.40
N ILE A 237 5.70 -2.55 -12.52
CA ILE A 237 6.05 -2.72 -11.11
C ILE A 237 6.51 -4.15 -10.82
N GLY A 238 7.60 -4.28 -10.06
CA GLY A 238 8.01 -5.53 -9.42
C GLY A 238 7.73 -5.50 -7.92
N ILE A 239 7.33 -6.65 -7.36
CA ILE A 239 7.16 -6.88 -5.93
C ILE A 239 8.00 -8.09 -5.52
N PHE A 240 8.89 -7.92 -4.54
CA PHE A 240 9.74 -8.97 -4.00
C PHE A 240 9.55 -9.07 -2.48
N THR A 241 9.20 -10.25 -2.00
CA THR A 241 9.04 -10.52 -0.55
C THR A 241 9.92 -11.71 -0.18
N PRO A 242 11.16 -11.47 0.30
CA PRO A 242 12.12 -12.52 0.58
C PRO A 242 11.56 -13.62 1.49
N GLY A 243 11.90 -14.87 1.18
CA GLY A 243 11.45 -16.04 1.93
C GLY A 243 9.96 -16.36 1.78
N THR A 244 9.28 -15.78 0.77
CA THR A 244 7.87 -16.02 0.49
C THR A 244 7.68 -16.45 -0.96
N THR A 245 7.48 -17.75 -1.19
CA THR A 245 7.31 -18.31 -2.54
C THR A 245 5.86 -18.31 -2.98
N ASP A 246 4.94 -18.62 -2.07
CA ASP A 246 3.53 -18.79 -2.37
C ASP A 246 2.89 -17.42 -2.55
N PHE A 247 1.91 -17.34 -3.44
CA PHE A 247 1.11 -16.14 -3.59
C PHE A 247 -0.32 -16.48 -3.96
N THR A 248 -1.23 -15.55 -3.66
CA THR A 248 -2.55 -15.51 -4.27
C THR A 248 -2.66 -14.35 -5.26
N VAL A 249 -3.44 -14.52 -6.32
CA VAL A 249 -3.51 -13.56 -7.43
C VAL A 249 -4.89 -13.55 -8.08
N TYR A 250 -5.37 -12.38 -8.49
CA TYR A 250 -6.55 -12.24 -9.32
C TYR A 250 -6.60 -10.89 -10.05
N ARG A 251 -7.61 -10.73 -10.90
CA ARG A 251 -8.01 -9.45 -11.50
C ARG A 251 -9.50 -9.19 -11.29
N ALA A 252 -9.82 -7.99 -10.81
CA ALA A 252 -11.17 -7.48 -10.72
C ALA A 252 -11.42 -6.57 -11.92
N LEU A 253 -12.47 -6.85 -12.71
CA LEU A 253 -12.77 -6.06 -13.91
C LEU A 253 -13.55 -4.77 -13.59
N GLY A 254 -14.13 -4.65 -12.40
CA GLY A 254 -14.88 -3.44 -12.01
C GLY A 254 -15.93 -3.04 -13.05
N ASP A 255 -15.98 -1.77 -13.43
CA ASP A 255 -16.69 -1.23 -14.60
C ASP A 255 -15.75 -1.00 -15.81
N GLY A 256 -14.49 -1.44 -15.72
CA GLY A 256 -13.45 -1.24 -16.72
C GLY A 256 -12.60 0.02 -16.51
N THR A 257 -12.94 0.89 -15.56
CA THR A 257 -12.10 2.06 -15.23
C THR A 257 -10.82 1.63 -14.52
N THR A 258 -9.67 2.05 -15.06
CA THR A 258 -8.33 1.81 -14.49
C THR A 258 -7.82 3.07 -13.76
N GLY A 259 -6.61 3.02 -13.23
CA GLY A 259 -5.98 4.09 -12.46
C GLY A 259 -6.17 3.95 -10.95
N GLU A 260 -5.69 4.94 -10.21
CA GLU A 260 -5.62 4.89 -8.75
C GLU A 260 -7.00 4.89 -8.06
N LYS A 261 -8.01 5.45 -8.73
CA LYS A 261 -9.43 5.43 -8.32
C LYS A 261 -10.30 4.62 -9.29
N GLY A 262 -9.68 3.79 -10.15
CA GLY A 262 -10.39 2.90 -11.05
C GLY A 262 -11.00 1.73 -10.28
N SER A 263 -12.18 1.26 -10.70
CA SER A 263 -12.79 0.08 -10.08
C SER A 263 -12.19 -1.23 -10.60
N ALA A 264 -11.50 -1.21 -11.74
CA ALA A 264 -10.72 -2.34 -12.25
C ALA A 264 -9.30 -2.32 -11.66
N CYS A 265 -8.84 -3.45 -11.16
CA CYS A 265 -7.52 -3.58 -10.55
C CYS A 265 -6.93 -4.98 -10.70
N SER A 266 -5.61 -5.04 -10.59
CA SER A 266 -4.87 -6.27 -10.38
C SER A 266 -4.56 -6.48 -8.91
N TYR A 267 -4.50 -7.73 -8.49
CA TYR A 267 -4.20 -8.10 -7.12
C TYR A 267 -3.14 -9.19 -7.06
N VAL A 268 -2.23 -9.07 -6.11
CA VAL A 268 -1.39 -10.18 -5.65
C VAL A 268 -1.12 -10.04 -4.16
N ALA A 269 -1.01 -11.15 -3.45
CA ALA A 269 -0.45 -11.17 -2.11
C ALA A 269 0.52 -12.34 -1.96
N PRO A 270 1.78 -12.10 -1.61
CA PRO A 270 2.68 -13.14 -1.11
C PRO A 270 2.09 -13.77 0.15
N LEU A 271 2.21 -15.09 0.28
CA LEU A 271 1.56 -15.87 1.33
C LEU A 271 2.56 -16.61 2.20
N ARG A 272 2.39 -16.51 3.51
CA ARG A 272 2.97 -17.44 4.50
C ARG A 272 1.85 -18.05 5.32
N THR A 273 2.02 -19.29 5.76
CA THR A 273 1.01 -20.01 6.54
C THR A 273 1.39 -20.04 8.01
N PHE A 274 0.58 -19.38 8.84
CA PHE A 274 0.73 -19.41 10.29
C PHE A 274 -0.61 -19.10 11.00
N ALA A 275 -0.70 -19.48 12.27
CA ALA A 275 -1.84 -19.18 13.13
C ALA A 275 -1.59 -17.87 13.89
N LEU A 276 -2.65 -17.09 14.14
CA LEU A 276 -2.58 -15.96 15.07
C LEU A 276 -2.79 -16.48 16.50
N THR A 277 -1.70 -16.56 17.25
CA THR A 277 -1.68 -16.99 18.65
C THR A 277 -1.18 -15.86 19.54
N LYS A 278 -1.57 -15.89 20.81
CA LYS A 278 -1.18 -14.84 21.75
C LYS A 278 0.35 -14.67 21.82
N GLY A 279 0.82 -13.43 21.65
CA GLY A 279 2.24 -13.08 21.69
C GLY A 279 2.97 -13.28 20.36
N LEU A 280 2.26 -13.59 19.28
CA LEU A 280 2.84 -13.68 17.95
C LEU A 280 3.40 -12.32 17.52
N GLU A 281 4.63 -12.35 17.02
CA GLU A 281 5.30 -11.23 16.36
C GLU A 281 5.76 -11.69 14.98
N VAL A 282 5.46 -10.91 13.95
CA VAL A 282 5.83 -11.19 12.56
C VAL A 282 6.51 -9.96 11.99
N GLU A 283 7.68 -10.16 11.41
CA GLU A 283 8.44 -9.13 10.70
C GLU A 283 8.80 -9.63 9.30
N TYR A 284 8.72 -8.74 8.32
CA TYR A 284 9.08 -9.05 6.95
C TYR A 284 9.36 -7.78 6.16
N ASP A 285 10.30 -7.90 5.23
CA ASP A 285 10.61 -6.85 4.27
C ASP A 285 9.91 -7.12 2.93
N VAL A 286 9.53 -6.03 2.27
CA VAL A 286 8.98 -6.02 0.92
C VAL A 286 9.76 -4.98 0.12
N TYR A 287 10.15 -5.36 -1.08
CA TYR A 287 10.89 -4.49 -1.99
C TYR A 287 10.05 -4.22 -3.23
N LEU A 288 9.92 -2.95 -3.58
CA LEU A 288 9.24 -2.50 -4.78
C LEU A 288 10.24 -1.83 -5.72
N THR A 289 10.06 -2.02 -7.02
CA THR A 289 10.85 -1.32 -8.04
C THR A 289 10.00 -1.10 -9.28
N ILE A 290 10.36 -0.10 -10.08
CA ILE A 290 9.71 0.23 -11.34
C ILE A 290 10.72 0.13 -12.48
N GLY A 291 10.33 -0.48 -13.59
CA GLY A 291 11.16 -0.55 -14.79
C GLY A 291 10.76 -1.68 -15.71
N THR A 292 11.69 -2.00 -16.61
CA THR A 292 11.52 -3.16 -17.50
C THR A 292 11.64 -4.48 -16.74
N LEU A 293 11.06 -5.56 -17.28
CA LEU A 293 11.20 -6.90 -16.68
C LEU A 293 12.67 -7.30 -16.42
N LYS A 294 13.57 -6.91 -17.32
CA LYS A 294 15.01 -7.15 -17.18
C LYS A 294 15.61 -6.40 -15.99
N GLU A 295 15.23 -5.14 -15.80
CA GLU A 295 15.69 -4.32 -14.68
C GLU A 295 15.13 -4.82 -13.36
N ILE A 296 13.84 -5.14 -13.30
CA ILE A 296 13.18 -5.74 -12.14
C ILE A 296 13.92 -7.02 -11.73
N THR A 297 14.10 -7.95 -12.66
CA THR A 297 14.79 -9.23 -12.42
C THR A 297 16.21 -9.02 -11.89
N ARG A 298 16.97 -8.10 -12.51
CA ARG A 298 18.34 -7.78 -12.11
C ARG A 298 18.40 -7.20 -10.70
N ARG A 299 17.56 -6.23 -10.37
CA ARG A 299 17.53 -5.56 -9.06
C ARG A 299 17.16 -6.54 -7.95
N PHE A 300 16.13 -7.36 -8.14
CA PHE A 300 15.71 -8.34 -7.15
C PHE A 300 16.71 -9.49 -6.98
N SER A 301 17.38 -9.92 -8.05
CA SER A 301 18.46 -10.90 -7.94
C SER A 301 19.65 -10.36 -7.14
N ALA A 302 20.00 -9.07 -7.31
CA ALA A 302 21.04 -8.44 -6.51
C ALA A 302 20.67 -8.35 -5.01
N LEU A 303 19.42 -7.98 -4.70
CA LEU A 303 18.93 -7.96 -3.31
C LEU A 303 18.96 -9.35 -2.68
N LYS A 304 18.50 -10.39 -3.40
CA LYS A 304 18.49 -11.76 -2.91
C LYS A 304 19.89 -12.30 -2.60
N LEU A 305 20.89 -11.97 -3.42
CA LEU A 305 22.29 -12.34 -3.15
C LEU A 305 22.82 -11.68 -1.88
N ASN A 306 22.46 -10.41 -1.64
CA ASN A 306 22.92 -9.67 -0.46
C ASN A 306 22.24 -10.13 0.84
N SER A 307 21.00 -10.63 0.79
CA SER A 307 20.32 -11.18 1.97
C SER A 307 20.86 -12.52 2.46
N HIS A 308 21.66 -13.24 1.64
CA HIS A 308 22.30 -14.50 2.04
C HIS A 308 23.71 -14.34 2.61
N LEU A 309 24.21 -13.10 2.74
CA LEU A 309 25.55 -12.79 3.27
C LEU A 309 25.55 -12.41 4.77
N TYR A 310 24.40 -12.51 5.45
CA TYR A 310 24.24 -12.25 6.88
C TYR A 310 23.66 -13.47 7.60
#